data_AF-A0A417F2T8-F1
#
_entry.id   AF-A0A417F2T8-F1
#
_cell.length_a   1.000
_cell.length_b   1.000
_cell.length_c   1.000
_cell.angle_alpha   90.00
_cell.angle_beta   90.00
_cell.angle_gamma   90.00
#
_symmetry.space_group_name_H-M   'P 1'
#
loop_
_entity.id
_entity.type
_entity.pdbx_description
1 polymer ?
#
loop_
_entity_poly.entity_id
_entity_poly.type
_entity_poly.pdbx_seq_one_letter_code
_entity_poly.pdbx_strand_id
1 'polypeptide(L)'
;MLKQGLYEQVVNTEIKDELCQLPEGSKHVEKIDAAESSSVLTQYLSEVVHKGLDRIAGDDISAQLNLVNKIVDLISQETAQDDLRDFTVDDEGEQLFALLSRDDPMMRIGRKKAKDLPRPETSIAQSSLFTGAVHEPQMFSELKKEIASADRIDMLVSFVKWSGLRLIIDDLQHFADRGGRLRVITTTYMGATDVKAVEALRKLPNTEIRVSYDTERTRLHAKAYMFYRETGFTTAYVGSSNLSNPAMSSGLEWNVKLTTKDMLPTIQKMEATFDSYWNTASFEVYEGGCRERLERALSANGKANPTSEMQFVFDIQPYPYQQEILDRLQAEREVRGYYRNLVVAATGTGKTLISAFDYRRFCKAFSGSKPRLLFVVHREEILKQSRSAFRAVLKDPNFGELFVGSFKPSSLEHLFISVPKNVREGVKWLPDKQVNVFFITLNKADKDYSPTTMYNDYSINESLFHWQSQSTTSDTASTGQRYINHRQRGSKVVLFVREFKQDGIGAAPYTCLGTAAYVKHTGSKPMNITWHLDQPIPAKYLRKTNKLVVG
;
A
#
# COMPACT_ATOMS: atom_id res chain seq x y z
N MET A 1 46.71 -11.35 9.24
CA MET A 1 46.24 -12.74 9.51
C MET A 1 45.02 -13.03 8.64
N LEU A 2 45.25 -13.72 7.52
CA LEU A 2 44.23 -14.17 6.58
C LEU A 2 43.19 -15.05 7.28
N LYS A 3 41.92 -14.88 6.91
CA LYS A 3 40.79 -15.64 7.45
C LYS A 3 40.11 -16.43 6.35
N GLN A 4 39.47 -17.54 6.72
CA GLN A 4 38.60 -18.29 5.82
C GLN A 4 37.52 -17.35 5.26
N GLY A 5 37.30 -17.43 3.94
CA GLY A 5 36.37 -16.56 3.22
C GLY A 5 37.03 -15.42 2.42
N LEU A 6 38.37 -15.38 2.36
CA LEU A 6 39.10 -14.47 1.46
C LEU A 6 39.14 -15.07 0.04
N TYR A 7 38.62 -14.34 -0.95
CA TYR A 7 38.53 -14.77 -2.35
C TYR A 7 39.01 -13.67 -3.29
N GLU A 8 39.51 -14.06 -4.47
CA GLU A 8 39.79 -13.18 -5.63
C GLU A 8 40.67 -11.94 -5.32
N GLN A 9 41.58 -12.06 -4.35
CA GLN A 9 42.52 -11.00 -4.01
C GLN A 9 43.80 -11.10 -4.83
N VAL A 10 44.28 -9.96 -5.33
CA VAL A 10 45.61 -9.87 -5.92
C VAL A 10 46.65 -10.17 -4.84
N VAL A 11 47.49 -11.17 -5.08
CA VAL A 11 48.56 -11.58 -4.16
C VAL A 11 49.66 -10.53 -4.16
N ASN A 12 49.54 -9.55 -3.26
CA ASN A 12 50.56 -8.54 -2.99
C ASN A 12 51.66 -9.08 -2.04
N THR A 13 52.67 -8.26 -1.73
CA THR A 13 53.81 -8.66 -0.89
C THR A 13 53.38 -9.14 0.50
N GLU A 14 52.45 -8.44 1.16
CA GLU A 14 51.95 -8.80 2.49
C GLU A 14 51.15 -10.11 2.48
N ILE A 15 50.23 -10.27 1.51
CA ILE A 15 49.44 -11.50 1.34
C ILE A 15 50.36 -12.68 1.01
N LYS A 16 51.38 -12.47 0.17
CA LYS A 16 52.35 -13.51 -0.18
C LYS A 16 53.08 -14.05 1.04
N ASP A 17 53.54 -13.16 1.93
CA ASP A 17 54.25 -13.55 3.14
C ASP A 17 53.36 -14.35 4.10
N GLU A 18 52.09 -13.96 4.26
CA GLU A 18 51.12 -14.71 5.07
C GLU A 18 50.74 -16.06 4.42
N LEU A 19 50.56 -16.11 3.09
CA LEU A 19 50.25 -17.36 2.36
C LEU A 19 51.39 -18.38 2.43
N CYS A 20 52.64 -17.93 2.51
CA CYS A 20 53.81 -18.80 2.69
C CYS A 20 53.80 -19.55 4.03
N GLN A 21 53.10 -19.01 5.04
CA GLN A 21 52.99 -19.62 6.37
C GLN A 21 51.83 -20.62 6.48
N LEU A 22 50.95 -20.66 5.47
CA LEU A 22 49.79 -21.56 5.44
C LEU A 22 50.12 -22.88 4.73
N PRO A 23 49.53 -24.01 5.19
CA PRO A 23 49.65 -25.30 4.49
C PRO A 23 49.13 -25.22 3.05
N GLU A 24 49.73 -25.97 2.11
CA GLU A 24 49.30 -25.99 0.70
C GLU A 24 47.83 -26.35 0.52
N GLY A 25 47.28 -27.26 1.34
CA GLY A 25 45.84 -27.59 1.29
C GLY A 25 44.89 -26.49 1.77
N SER A 26 45.40 -25.38 2.32
CA SER A 26 44.60 -24.27 2.85
C SER A 26 44.56 -23.06 1.92
N LYS A 27 45.21 -23.11 0.76
CA LYS A 27 45.28 -22.03 -0.23
C LYS A 27 45.14 -22.58 -1.65
N HIS A 28 44.62 -21.77 -2.55
CA HIS A 28 44.63 -22.03 -4.00
C HIS A 28 44.97 -20.72 -4.70
N VAL A 29 46.00 -20.72 -5.54
CA VAL A 29 46.48 -19.52 -6.23
C VAL A 29 46.75 -19.86 -7.68
N GLU A 30 46.15 -19.10 -8.59
CA GLU A 30 46.37 -19.19 -10.03
C GLU A 30 46.90 -17.86 -10.57
N LYS A 31 47.44 -17.89 -11.80
CA LYS A 31 47.82 -16.66 -12.50
C LYS A 31 46.55 -15.89 -12.88
N ILE A 32 46.62 -14.57 -12.82
CA ILE A 32 45.55 -13.71 -13.33
C ILE A 32 45.34 -14.01 -14.82
N ASP A 33 44.09 -14.22 -15.22
CA ASP A 33 43.72 -14.45 -16.61
C ASP A 33 44.11 -13.25 -17.47
N ALA A 34 44.74 -13.50 -18.62
CA ALA A 34 45.23 -12.44 -19.49
C ALA A 34 44.09 -11.54 -20.01
N ALA A 35 42.91 -12.09 -20.30
CA ALA A 35 41.75 -11.36 -20.79
C ALA A 35 41.09 -10.49 -19.70
N GLU A 36 41.21 -10.87 -18.42
CA GLU A 36 40.63 -10.11 -17.28
C GLU A 36 41.67 -9.25 -16.55
N SER A 37 42.95 -9.39 -16.91
CA SER A 37 44.09 -8.80 -16.20
C SER A 37 43.98 -7.29 -15.98
N SER A 38 43.56 -6.54 -17.00
CA SER A 38 43.37 -5.10 -16.90
C SER A 38 42.34 -4.74 -15.82
N SER A 39 41.19 -5.42 -15.78
CA SER A 39 40.14 -5.12 -14.79
C SER A 39 40.58 -5.45 -13.38
N VAL A 40 41.19 -6.63 -13.18
CA VAL A 40 41.67 -7.09 -11.86
C VAL A 40 42.75 -6.15 -11.31
N LEU A 41 43.72 -5.77 -12.14
CA LEU A 41 44.81 -4.88 -11.72
C LEU A 41 44.34 -3.44 -11.51
N THR A 42 43.40 -2.94 -12.31
CA THR A 42 42.81 -1.60 -12.09
C THR A 42 42.05 -1.55 -10.77
N GLN A 43 41.27 -2.58 -10.42
CA GLN A 43 40.57 -2.64 -9.14
C GLN A 43 41.55 -2.63 -7.96
N TYR A 44 42.60 -3.45 -8.02
CA TYR A 44 43.66 -3.45 -7.01
C TYR A 44 44.37 -2.08 -6.90
N LEU A 45 44.74 -1.47 -8.03
CA LEU A 45 45.38 -0.17 -8.05
C LEU A 45 44.46 0.92 -7.48
N SER A 46 43.16 0.88 -7.78
CA SER A 46 42.17 1.80 -7.23
C SER A 46 42.14 1.75 -5.69
N GLU A 47 42.22 0.56 -5.09
CA GLU A 47 42.31 0.43 -3.63
C GLU A 47 43.61 1.03 -3.07
N VAL A 48 44.73 0.86 -3.75
CA VAL A 48 46.03 1.43 -3.36
C VAL A 48 45.99 2.96 -3.46
N VAL A 49 45.47 3.50 -4.55
CA VAL A 49 45.34 4.95 -4.78
C VAL A 49 44.40 5.57 -3.74
N HIS A 50 43.25 4.94 -3.46
CA HIS A 50 42.34 5.42 -2.41
C HIS A 50 43.02 5.50 -1.04
N LYS A 51 43.71 4.43 -0.61
CA LYS A 51 44.47 4.42 0.64
C LYS A 51 45.58 5.50 0.66
N GLY A 52 46.19 5.77 -0.48
CA GLY A 52 47.20 6.83 -0.63
C GLY A 52 46.59 8.22 -0.46
N LEU A 53 45.48 8.50 -1.16
CA LEU A 53 44.77 9.77 -1.11
C LEU A 53 44.20 10.08 0.28
N ASP A 54 43.67 9.07 1.00
CA ASP A 54 43.16 9.24 2.37
C ASP A 54 44.27 9.62 3.35
N ARG A 55 45.48 9.08 3.17
CA ARG A 55 46.62 9.33 4.07
C ARG A 55 47.22 10.72 3.93
N ILE A 56 47.05 11.34 2.76
CA ILE A 56 47.56 12.69 2.48
C ILE A 56 46.46 13.76 2.51
N ALA A 57 45.23 13.38 2.84
CA ALA A 57 44.12 14.31 3.03
C ALA A 57 44.45 15.29 4.17
N GLY A 58 44.27 16.59 3.92
CA GLY A 58 44.54 17.67 4.87
C GLY A 58 43.42 18.70 4.90
N ASP A 59 43.77 19.94 5.25
CA ASP A 59 42.82 21.07 5.26
C ASP A 59 42.35 21.46 3.85
N ASP A 60 43.16 21.19 2.82
CA ASP A 60 42.82 21.32 1.40
C ASP A 60 43.11 20.02 0.63
N ILE A 61 42.72 20.01 -0.65
CA ILE A 61 42.91 18.88 -1.57
C ILE A 61 44.17 19.02 -2.45
N SER A 62 45.00 20.04 -2.24
CA SER A 62 46.15 20.37 -3.12
C SER A 62 47.16 19.21 -3.20
N ALA A 63 47.43 18.56 -2.07
CA ALA A 63 48.31 17.38 -2.04
C ALA A 63 47.72 16.19 -2.81
N GLN A 64 46.40 16.01 -2.74
CA GLN A 64 45.68 14.96 -3.46
C GLN A 64 45.70 15.22 -4.97
N LEU A 65 45.42 16.44 -5.42
CA LEU A 65 45.52 16.84 -6.83
C LEU A 65 46.91 16.59 -7.40
N ASN A 66 47.96 17.00 -6.66
CA ASN A 66 49.34 16.75 -7.04
C ASN A 66 49.67 15.27 -7.18
N LEU A 67 49.16 14.41 -6.29
CA LEU A 67 49.36 12.96 -6.40
C LEU A 67 48.64 12.38 -7.61
N VAL A 68 47.39 12.77 -7.85
CA VAL A 68 46.60 12.32 -9.01
C VAL A 68 47.29 12.71 -10.31
N ASN A 69 47.72 13.97 -10.46
CA ASN A 69 48.39 14.43 -11.68
C ASN A 69 49.73 13.73 -11.92
N LYS A 70 50.51 13.44 -10.86
CA LYS A 70 51.72 12.61 -10.97
C LYS A 70 51.44 11.19 -11.44
N ILE A 71 50.33 10.60 -11.00
CA ILE A 71 49.91 9.26 -11.46
C ILE A 71 49.51 9.31 -12.94
N VAL A 72 48.74 10.33 -13.36
CA VAL A 72 48.36 10.52 -14.77
C VAL A 72 49.61 10.70 -15.65
N ASP A 73 50.55 11.54 -15.25
CA ASP A 73 51.82 11.75 -15.96
C ASP A 73 52.65 10.47 -16.08
N LEU A 74 52.73 9.68 -15.00
CA LEU A 74 53.44 8.41 -15.00
C LEU A 74 52.80 7.42 -15.99
N ILE A 75 51.47 7.30 -15.98
CA ILE A 75 50.75 6.42 -16.92
C ILE A 75 51.00 6.88 -18.37
N SER A 76 50.91 8.19 -18.63
CA SER A 76 51.19 8.76 -19.96
C SER A 76 52.60 8.41 -20.45
N GLN A 77 53.61 8.55 -19.60
CA GLN A 77 55.00 8.25 -19.93
C GLN A 77 55.23 6.76 -20.21
N GLU A 78 54.72 5.88 -19.35
CA GLU A 78 54.92 4.43 -19.47
C GLU A 78 54.14 3.81 -20.65
N THR A 79 53.01 4.40 -21.02
CA THR A 79 52.20 3.94 -22.17
C THR A 79 52.61 4.58 -23.50
N ALA A 80 53.53 5.55 -23.49
CA ALA A 80 53.89 6.38 -24.64
C ALA A 80 52.66 7.05 -25.30
N GLN A 81 51.69 7.46 -24.47
CA GLN A 81 50.43 8.10 -24.86
C GLN A 81 50.38 9.51 -24.26
N ASP A 82 50.81 10.51 -25.04
CA ASP A 82 50.84 11.92 -24.61
C ASP A 82 49.43 12.52 -24.45
N ASP A 83 48.41 11.95 -25.10
CA ASP A 83 47.00 12.37 -24.98
C ASP A 83 46.42 12.12 -23.59
N LEU A 84 47.03 11.24 -22.78
CA LEU A 84 46.62 11.05 -21.39
C LEU A 84 46.92 12.26 -20.50
N ARG A 85 47.85 13.15 -20.89
CA ARG A 85 48.14 14.38 -20.13
C ARG A 85 46.98 15.37 -20.14
N ASP A 86 46.12 15.31 -21.15
CA ASP A 86 44.91 16.15 -21.25
C ASP A 86 43.87 15.78 -20.17
N PHE A 87 44.07 14.68 -19.44
CA PHE A 87 43.21 14.25 -18.32
C PHE A 87 43.75 14.66 -16.95
N THR A 88 44.78 15.50 -16.89
CA THR A 88 45.23 16.12 -15.64
C THR A 88 44.10 16.97 -15.03
N VAL A 89 44.02 16.95 -13.70
CA VAL A 89 43.03 17.72 -12.94
C VAL A 89 43.55 19.15 -12.77
N ASP A 90 42.68 20.12 -13.00
CA ASP A 90 42.97 21.55 -12.77
C ASP A 90 43.27 21.84 -11.29
N ASP A 91 44.10 22.86 -11.04
CA ASP A 91 44.60 23.21 -9.71
C ASP A 91 43.49 23.59 -8.71
N GLU A 92 42.33 24.05 -9.19
CA GLU A 92 41.18 24.40 -8.34
C GLU A 92 40.40 23.16 -7.85
N GLY A 93 40.59 21.99 -8.48
CA GLY A 93 39.94 20.74 -8.06
C GLY A 93 38.41 20.76 -8.12
N GLU A 94 37.83 21.49 -9.08
CA GLU A 94 36.38 21.66 -9.18
C GLU A 94 35.66 20.44 -9.79
N GLN A 95 34.42 20.23 -9.37
CA GLN A 95 33.54 19.21 -9.94
C GLN A 95 32.37 19.84 -10.71
N LEU A 96 32.18 19.41 -11.97
CA LEU A 96 31.05 19.83 -12.78
C LEU A 96 29.74 19.15 -12.31
N PHE A 97 28.81 19.92 -11.75
CA PHE A 97 27.52 19.39 -11.30
C PHE A 97 26.40 19.43 -12.34
N ALA A 98 26.42 20.43 -13.23
CA ALA A 98 25.38 20.65 -14.23
C ALA A 98 25.94 21.46 -15.40
N LEU A 99 25.52 21.10 -16.62
CA LEU A 99 25.81 21.85 -17.83
C LEU A 99 24.51 22.22 -18.52
N LEU A 100 24.30 23.51 -18.75
CA LEU A 100 23.13 24.03 -19.47
C LEU A 100 23.55 24.46 -20.87
N SER A 101 22.75 24.10 -21.88
CA SER A 101 23.03 24.48 -23.26
C SER A 101 23.11 26.00 -23.42
N ARG A 102 24.08 26.47 -24.22
CA ARG A 102 24.25 27.88 -24.56
C ARG A 102 23.06 28.45 -25.35
N ASP A 103 22.29 27.57 -25.99
CA ASP A 103 21.12 27.92 -26.79
C ASP A 103 19.79 27.75 -26.03
N ASP A 104 19.81 27.44 -24.73
CA ASP A 104 18.59 27.38 -23.91
C ASP A 104 17.91 28.77 -23.87
N PRO A 105 16.67 28.92 -24.41
CA PRO A 105 16.01 30.22 -24.50
C PRO A 105 15.76 30.86 -23.13
N MET A 106 15.52 30.05 -22.09
CA MET A 106 15.25 30.51 -20.73
C MET A 106 16.53 30.99 -20.05
N MET A 107 17.69 30.43 -20.41
CA MET A 107 19.00 30.92 -19.98
C MET A 107 19.29 32.30 -20.58
N ARG A 108 19.03 32.49 -21.88
CA ARG A 108 19.25 33.77 -22.57
C ARG A 108 18.44 34.94 -22.00
N ILE A 109 17.22 34.68 -21.53
CA ILE A 109 16.38 35.70 -20.88
C ILE A 109 16.59 35.77 -19.35
N GLY A 110 17.63 35.13 -18.82
CA GLY A 110 18.03 35.20 -17.41
C GLY A 110 17.09 34.49 -16.44
N ARG A 111 16.16 33.66 -16.93
CA ARG A 111 15.14 32.97 -16.11
C ARG A 111 15.53 31.55 -15.66
N LYS A 112 16.66 31.02 -16.15
CA LYS A 112 17.16 29.67 -15.82
C LYS A 112 18.68 29.66 -15.79
N LYS A 113 19.27 29.07 -14.75
CA LYS A 113 20.73 28.86 -14.62
C LYS A 113 21.05 27.37 -14.54
N ALA A 114 22.31 26.99 -14.78
CA ALA A 114 22.73 25.60 -14.72
C ALA A 114 22.49 24.96 -13.35
N LYS A 115 22.70 25.71 -12.26
CA LYS A 115 22.42 25.25 -10.89
C LYS A 115 20.94 24.95 -10.61
N ASP A 116 20.03 25.45 -11.46
CA ASP A 116 18.59 25.22 -11.31
C ASP A 116 18.13 23.97 -12.06
N LEU A 117 19.04 23.28 -12.78
CA LEU A 117 18.71 22.03 -13.45
C LEU A 117 18.37 20.94 -12.42
N PRO A 118 17.26 20.21 -12.61
CA PRO A 118 16.88 19.15 -11.70
C PRO A 118 17.90 18.02 -11.76
N ARG A 119 18.52 17.73 -10.61
CA ARG A 119 19.47 16.63 -10.43
C ARG A 119 19.03 15.77 -9.24
N PRO A 120 19.10 14.43 -9.36
CA PRO A 120 18.93 13.48 -8.25
C PRO A 120 19.79 13.89 -7.03
N GLU A 121 19.26 13.68 -5.83
CA GLU A 121 20.01 13.87 -4.58
C GLU A 121 21.17 12.88 -4.49
N THR A 122 20.97 11.65 -4.99
CA THR A 122 22.06 10.68 -5.14
C THR A 122 22.91 10.99 -6.37
N SER A 123 24.20 10.64 -6.31
CA SER A 123 25.12 10.85 -7.42
C SER A 123 24.62 10.20 -8.71
N ILE A 124 24.84 10.86 -9.85
CA ILE A 124 24.62 10.25 -11.19
C ILE A 124 25.88 9.47 -11.63
N ALA A 125 27.01 9.67 -10.94
CA ALA A 125 28.28 9.02 -11.28
C ALA A 125 28.67 7.88 -10.32
N GLN A 126 27.94 7.70 -9.22
CA GLN A 126 28.20 6.64 -8.23
C GLN A 126 26.90 5.89 -7.93
N SER A 127 26.99 4.57 -7.78
CA SER A 127 25.84 3.74 -7.44
C SER A 127 25.37 4.00 -6.01
N SER A 128 24.10 3.71 -5.71
CA SER A 128 23.51 3.96 -4.39
C SER A 128 22.42 2.94 -4.06
N LEU A 129 22.27 2.60 -2.78
CA LEU A 129 21.21 1.73 -2.27
C LEU A 129 20.08 2.57 -1.69
N PHE A 130 18.85 2.15 -1.96
CA PHE A 130 17.61 2.71 -1.40
C PHE A 130 16.92 1.61 -0.62
N THR A 131 16.62 1.87 0.66
CA THR A 131 15.99 0.91 1.58
C THR A 131 14.62 1.36 2.08
N GLY A 132 14.20 2.56 1.71
CA GLY A 132 12.94 3.16 2.18
C GLY A 132 13.05 3.74 3.59
N ALA A 133 14.26 4.01 4.08
CA ALA A 133 14.49 4.65 5.38
C ALA A 133 14.00 6.11 5.39
N VAL A 134 13.59 6.60 6.57
CA VAL A 134 12.98 7.93 6.74
C VAL A 134 13.92 9.09 6.36
N HIS A 135 15.23 8.89 6.45
CA HIS A 135 16.26 9.89 6.14
C HIS A 135 16.90 9.69 4.77
N GLU A 136 16.46 8.71 3.98
CA GLU A 136 16.94 8.51 2.61
C GLU A 136 16.03 9.26 1.62
N PRO A 137 16.58 9.73 0.48
CA PRO A 137 15.77 10.26 -0.60
C PRO A 137 14.74 9.23 -1.06
N GLN A 138 13.48 9.64 -1.14
CA GLN A 138 12.42 8.74 -1.61
C GLN A 138 12.63 8.42 -3.09
N MET A 139 12.52 7.14 -3.47
CA MET A 139 12.74 6.68 -4.84
C MET A 139 11.94 7.50 -5.86
N PHE A 140 10.65 7.80 -5.59
CA PHE A 140 9.85 8.59 -6.54
C PHE A 140 10.41 10.00 -6.77
N SER A 141 10.99 10.64 -5.74
CA SER A 141 11.59 11.98 -5.86
C SER A 141 12.80 11.94 -6.79
N GLU A 142 13.63 10.90 -6.65
CA GLU A 142 14.76 10.65 -7.54
C GLU A 142 14.30 10.38 -8.97
N LEU A 143 13.31 9.49 -9.15
CA LEU A 143 12.78 9.17 -10.49
C LEU A 143 12.29 10.42 -11.22
N LYS A 144 11.67 11.39 -10.54
CA LYS A 144 11.27 12.67 -11.18
C LYS A 144 12.47 13.42 -11.75
N LYS A 145 13.56 13.51 -10.98
CA LYS A 145 14.78 14.21 -11.38
C LYS A 145 15.54 13.43 -12.47
N GLU A 146 15.49 12.11 -12.41
CA GLU A 146 16.01 11.22 -13.46
C GLU A 146 15.23 11.41 -14.78
N ILE A 147 13.89 11.37 -14.74
CA ILE A 147 13.01 11.64 -15.89
C ILE A 147 13.31 13.02 -16.48
N ALA A 148 13.42 14.03 -15.62
CA ALA A 148 13.66 15.41 -16.05
C ALA A 148 15.04 15.63 -16.69
N SER A 149 15.99 14.70 -16.57
CA SER A 149 17.34 14.82 -17.13
C SER A 149 17.68 13.74 -18.17
N ALA A 150 16.76 12.82 -18.46
CA ALA A 150 16.95 11.76 -19.45
C ALA A 150 16.56 12.18 -20.87
N ASP A 151 17.19 11.55 -21.86
CA ASP A 151 16.88 11.69 -23.29
C ASP A 151 16.01 10.50 -23.79
N ARG A 152 16.23 9.31 -23.22
CA ARG A 152 15.41 8.11 -23.42
C ARG A 152 15.13 7.44 -22.08
N ILE A 153 13.97 6.82 -21.95
CA ILE A 153 13.57 6.06 -20.76
C ILE A 153 13.07 4.69 -21.17
N ASP A 154 13.61 3.65 -20.54
CA ASP A 154 13.10 2.29 -20.66
C ASP A 154 12.60 1.79 -19.30
N MET A 155 11.35 1.33 -19.25
CA MET A 155 10.73 0.78 -18.04
C MET A 155 10.39 -0.69 -18.26
N LEU A 156 10.96 -1.57 -17.46
CA LEU A 156 10.64 -2.99 -17.40
C LEU A 156 9.95 -3.27 -16.07
N VAL A 157 8.63 -3.30 -16.05
CA VAL A 157 7.86 -3.40 -14.79
C VAL A 157 6.78 -4.45 -14.88
N SER A 158 6.80 -5.38 -13.93
CA SER A 158 5.78 -6.43 -13.85
C SER A 158 4.37 -5.88 -13.67
N PHE A 159 4.19 -4.84 -12.84
CA PHE A 159 2.88 -4.23 -12.60
C PHE A 159 2.92 -2.71 -12.75
N VAL A 160 1.92 -2.18 -13.45
CA VAL A 160 1.70 -0.72 -13.58
C VAL A 160 0.39 -0.37 -12.90
N LYS A 161 0.46 0.25 -11.71
CA LYS A 161 -0.72 0.71 -10.97
C LYS A 161 -0.96 2.20 -11.21
N TRP A 162 -2.23 2.59 -11.30
CA TRP A 162 -2.60 4.00 -11.43
C TRP A 162 -2.10 4.84 -10.24
N SER A 163 -2.12 4.27 -9.04
CA SER A 163 -1.65 4.93 -7.82
C SER A 163 -0.16 5.27 -7.86
N GLY A 164 0.66 4.44 -8.50
CA GLY A 164 2.08 4.71 -8.70
C GLY A 164 2.31 5.68 -9.85
N LEU A 165 1.73 5.39 -11.02
CA LEU A 165 1.90 6.21 -12.22
C LEU A 165 1.53 7.69 -11.97
N ARG A 166 0.46 7.94 -11.21
CA ARG A 166 0.03 9.30 -10.86
C ARG A 166 1.10 10.14 -10.18
N LEU A 167 2.09 9.53 -9.53
CA LEU A 167 3.18 10.27 -8.88
C LEU A 167 4.15 10.90 -9.88
N ILE A 168 4.30 10.33 -11.08
CA ILE A 168 5.32 10.73 -12.07
C ILE A 168 4.74 11.04 -13.46
N ILE A 169 3.43 10.92 -13.67
CA ILE A 169 2.82 11.04 -15.00
C ILE A 169 3.01 12.44 -15.60
N ASP A 170 2.94 13.48 -14.79
CA ASP A 170 3.16 14.86 -15.24
C ASP A 170 4.63 15.04 -15.68
N ASP A 171 5.58 14.47 -14.91
CA ASP A 171 7.00 14.48 -15.26
C ASP A 171 7.28 13.71 -16.58
N LEU A 172 6.61 12.57 -16.78
CA LEU A 172 6.69 11.80 -18.03
C LEU A 172 6.06 12.54 -19.22
N GLN A 173 4.97 13.27 -19.00
CA GLN A 173 4.36 14.12 -20.03
C GLN A 173 5.33 15.22 -20.46
N HIS A 174 5.94 15.93 -19.51
CA HIS A 174 6.95 16.95 -19.81
C HIS A 174 8.17 16.37 -20.55
N PHE A 175 8.63 15.17 -20.15
CA PHE A 175 9.70 14.45 -20.83
C PHE A 175 9.34 14.10 -22.28
N ALA A 176 8.12 13.63 -22.51
CA ALA A 176 7.64 13.26 -23.83
C ALA A 176 7.45 14.50 -24.73
N ASP A 177 6.92 15.60 -24.18
CA ASP A 177 6.64 16.84 -24.90
C ASP A 177 7.90 17.53 -25.42
N ARG A 178 9.04 17.37 -24.73
CA ARG A 178 10.34 17.87 -25.19
C ARG A 178 11.04 16.92 -26.19
N GLY A 179 10.37 15.85 -26.64
CA GLY A 179 10.90 14.91 -27.62
C GLY A 179 11.55 13.64 -27.03
N GLY A 180 11.50 13.44 -25.72
CA GLY A 180 12.04 12.23 -25.09
C GLY A 180 11.29 10.97 -25.52
N ARG A 181 12.01 9.84 -25.65
CA ARG A 181 11.43 8.55 -26.04
C ARG A 181 11.20 7.65 -24.83
N LEU A 182 9.99 7.15 -24.65
CA LEU A 182 9.62 6.23 -23.57
C LEU A 182 9.27 4.84 -24.11
N ARG A 183 9.95 3.80 -23.62
CA ARG A 183 9.62 2.39 -23.89
C ARG A 183 9.18 1.71 -22.61
N VAL A 184 8.03 1.04 -22.62
CA VAL A 184 7.51 0.33 -21.44
C VAL A 184 7.22 -1.12 -21.78
N ILE A 185 7.84 -2.04 -21.04
CA ILE A 185 7.49 -3.47 -21.05
C ILE A 185 6.71 -3.80 -19.78
N THR A 186 5.57 -4.45 -19.95
CA THR A 186 4.79 -4.98 -18.82
C THR A 186 4.13 -6.33 -19.14
N THR A 187 3.39 -6.91 -18.20
CA THR A 187 2.73 -8.20 -18.34
C THR A 187 1.34 -8.22 -17.72
N THR A 188 0.51 -9.17 -18.16
CA THR A 188 -0.80 -9.48 -17.56
C THR A 188 -0.76 -10.68 -16.60
N TYR A 189 0.43 -11.27 -16.38
CA TYR A 189 0.66 -12.51 -15.62
C TYR A 189 -0.13 -12.62 -14.31
N MET A 190 -0.13 -11.59 -13.46
CA MET A 190 -0.84 -11.61 -12.16
C MET A 190 -2.13 -10.79 -12.13
N GLY A 191 -2.61 -10.28 -13.27
CA GLY A 191 -3.80 -9.41 -13.30
C GLY A 191 -3.66 -8.10 -12.50
N ALA A 192 -2.45 -7.76 -12.04
CA ALA A 192 -2.20 -6.64 -11.14
C ALA A 192 -1.92 -5.30 -11.85
N THR A 193 -1.82 -5.27 -13.17
CA THR A 193 -1.71 -4.00 -13.92
C THR A 193 -3.08 -3.34 -14.07
N ASP A 194 -3.14 -2.01 -13.89
CA ASP A 194 -4.38 -1.26 -14.09
C ASP A 194 -4.48 -0.79 -15.55
N VAL A 195 -5.58 -1.15 -16.23
CA VAL A 195 -5.83 -0.74 -17.63
C VAL A 195 -5.75 0.78 -17.79
N LYS A 196 -6.28 1.54 -16.83
CA LYS A 196 -6.23 3.00 -16.83
C LYS A 196 -4.79 3.53 -16.86
N ALA A 197 -3.85 2.86 -16.20
CA ALA A 197 -2.45 3.29 -16.16
C ALA A 197 -1.76 3.05 -17.50
N VAL A 198 -1.97 1.88 -18.11
CA VAL A 198 -1.46 1.57 -19.46
C VAL A 198 -2.04 2.55 -20.49
N GLU A 199 -3.34 2.84 -20.43
CA GLU A 199 -4.00 3.82 -21.31
C GLU A 199 -3.47 5.24 -21.15
N ALA A 200 -3.07 5.63 -19.93
CA ALA A 200 -2.50 6.95 -19.70
C ALA A 200 -1.08 7.06 -20.27
N LEU A 201 -0.25 6.03 -20.08
CA LEU A 201 1.08 5.97 -20.71
C LEU A 201 0.97 6.00 -22.23
N ARG A 202 0.02 5.27 -22.82
CA ARG A 202 -0.17 5.21 -24.28
C ARG A 202 -0.48 6.58 -24.91
N LYS A 203 -1.09 7.48 -24.14
CA LYS A 203 -1.47 8.82 -24.62
C LYS A 203 -0.29 9.80 -24.65
N LEU A 204 0.82 9.47 -24.00
CA LEU A 204 2.02 10.29 -24.04
C LEU A 204 2.63 10.26 -25.45
N PRO A 205 3.15 11.38 -25.97
CA PRO A 205 3.89 11.38 -27.23
C PRO A 205 5.15 10.50 -27.12
N ASN A 206 5.66 10.00 -28.26
CA ASN A 206 6.91 9.23 -28.34
C ASN A 206 7.00 8.04 -27.35
N THR A 207 5.84 7.45 -27.01
CA THR A 207 5.73 6.38 -26.03
C THR A 207 5.27 5.08 -26.69
N GLU A 208 6.06 4.03 -26.53
CA GLU A 208 5.76 2.69 -26.99
C GLU A 208 5.58 1.76 -25.78
N ILE A 209 4.55 0.93 -25.82
CA ILE A 209 4.25 -0.03 -24.75
C ILE A 209 4.20 -1.41 -25.38
N ARG A 210 4.90 -2.38 -24.78
CA ARG A 210 4.77 -3.81 -25.09
C ARG A 210 4.25 -4.57 -23.89
N VAL A 211 3.29 -5.46 -24.13
CA VAL A 211 2.61 -6.24 -23.10
C VAL A 211 2.76 -7.72 -23.40
N SER A 212 3.21 -8.49 -22.40
CA SER A 212 3.10 -9.94 -22.47
C SER A 212 1.73 -10.42 -21.96
N TYR A 213 1.01 -11.11 -22.83
CA TYR A 213 -0.25 -11.78 -22.51
C TYR A 213 -0.08 -13.26 -22.15
N ASP A 214 1.12 -13.82 -22.36
CA ASP A 214 1.46 -15.20 -22.07
C ASP A 214 1.75 -15.38 -20.57
N THR A 215 0.84 -16.07 -19.87
CA THR A 215 0.92 -16.29 -18.42
C THR A 215 1.55 -17.62 -18.03
N GLU A 216 1.82 -18.50 -19.00
CA GLU A 216 2.34 -19.84 -18.73
C GLU A 216 3.85 -19.90 -18.97
N ARG A 217 4.36 -19.28 -20.04
CA ARG A 217 5.77 -19.37 -20.44
C ARG A 217 6.61 -18.18 -19.99
N THR A 218 6.03 -16.98 -19.92
CA THR A 218 6.77 -15.75 -19.64
C THR A 218 6.37 -15.14 -18.29
N ARG A 219 7.08 -15.51 -17.23
CA ARG A 219 6.87 -14.94 -15.88
C ARG A 219 7.75 -13.72 -15.65
N LEU A 220 7.39 -12.60 -16.28
CA LEU A 220 8.09 -11.34 -16.05
C LEU A 220 7.83 -10.84 -14.62
N HIS A 221 8.84 -10.88 -13.77
CA HIS A 221 8.84 -10.28 -12.43
C HIS A 221 9.99 -9.29 -12.22
N ALA A 222 10.60 -8.81 -13.31
CA ALA A 222 11.63 -7.79 -13.26
C ALA A 222 11.01 -6.40 -13.04
N LYS A 223 11.78 -5.53 -12.37
CA LYS A 223 11.44 -4.15 -12.06
C LYS A 223 12.70 -3.34 -12.25
N ALA A 224 12.80 -2.71 -13.41
CA ALA A 224 13.93 -1.89 -13.79
C ALA A 224 13.44 -0.61 -14.46
N TYR A 225 14.12 0.49 -14.15
CA TYR A 225 13.89 1.81 -14.75
C TYR A 225 15.24 2.33 -15.23
N MET A 226 15.38 2.56 -16.52
CA MET A 226 16.64 2.98 -17.14
C MET A 226 16.47 4.37 -17.73
N PHE A 227 17.40 5.27 -17.40
CA PHE A 227 17.40 6.67 -17.78
C PHE A 227 18.66 6.96 -18.57
N TYR A 228 18.49 7.03 -19.89
CA TYR A 228 19.60 7.19 -20.82
C TYR A 228 19.89 8.66 -21.03
N ARG A 229 21.19 8.97 -21.09
CA ARG A 229 21.69 10.31 -21.41
C ARG A 229 22.74 10.20 -22.50
N GLU A 230 22.62 11.01 -23.54
CA GLU A 230 23.58 11.04 -24.65
C GLU A 230 25.00 11.41 -24.18
N THR A 231 25.11 12.05 -23.00
CA THR A 231 26.37 12.39 -22.33
C THR A 231 27.12 11.19 -21.73
N GLY A 232 26.57 9.97 -21.79
CA GLY A 232 27.19 8.77 -21.20
C GLY A 232 27.01 8.63 -19.69
N PHE A 233 26.07 9.38 -19.11
CA PHE A 233 25.69 9.31 -17.69
C PHE A 233 24.37 8.55 -17.50
N THR A 234 24.22 7.42 -18.20
CA THR A 234 23.05 6.54 -18.06
C THR A 234 23.00 5.96 -16.64
N THR A 235 21.81 5.98 -16.06
CA THR A 235 21.51 5.44 -14.74
C THR A 235 20.40 4.39 -14.85
N ALA A 236 20.43 3.39 -13.98
CA ALA A 236 19.40 2.37 -13.92
C ALA A 236 19.03 2.04 -12.48
N TYR A 237 17.74 1.88 -12.21
CA TYR A 237 17.22 1.45 -10.91
C TYR A 237 16.74 0.02 -11.06
N VAL A 238 17.21 -0.89 -10.19
CA VAL A 238 16.79 -2.30 -10.15
C VAL A 238 16.43 -2.66 -8.72
N GLY A 239 15.29 -3.33 -8.52
CA GLY A 239 14.90 -3.73 -7.18
C GLY A 239 13.52 -4.39 -7.11
N SER A 240 12.90 -4.27 -5.94
CA SER A 240 11.59 -4.84 -5.64
C SER A 240 10.42 -3.89 -5.96
N SER A 241 10.70 -2.63 -6.34
CA SER A 241 9.68 -1.59 -6.53
C SER A 241 9.00 -1.61 -7.90
N ASN A 242 7.72 -2.03 -7.92
CA ASN A 242 6.81 -1.81 -9.06
C ASN A 242 6.34 -0.35 -9.12
N LEU A 243 5.72 0.05 -10.24
CA LEU A 243 5.08 1.36 -10.39
C LEU A 243 3.76 1.42 -9.60
N SER A 244 3.84 1.46 -8.27
CA SER A 244 2.71 1.56 -7.33
C SER A 244 3.04 2.51 -6.19
N ASN A 245 2.04 3.13 -5.56
CA ASN A 245 2.30 4.09 -4.48
C ASN A 245 3.09 3.48 -3.29
N PRO A 246 2.71 2.33 -2.71
CA PRO A 246 3.47 1.77 -1.59
C PRO A 246 4.92 1.49 -1.96
N ALA A 247 5.16 0.89 -3.12
CA ALA A 247 6.50 0.51 -3.58
C ALA A 247 7.42 1.70 -3.89
N MET A 248 6.86 2.90 -4.13
CA MET A 248 7.65 4.08 -4.50
C MET A 248 7.78 5.13 -3.39
N SER A 249 6.93 5.11 -2.36
CA SER A 249 6.93 6.14 -1.30
C SER A 249 7.25 5.64 0.10
N SER A 250 6.63 4.56 0.57
CA SER A 250 6.63 4.20 2.00
C SER A 250 6.82 2.71 2.27
N GLY A 251 7.04 1.92 1.22
CA GLY A 251 7.33 0.49 1.32
C GLY A 251 8.78 0.27 1.75
N LEU A 252 9.00 -0.80 2.51
CA LEU A 252 10.34 -1.33 2.77
C LEU A 252 10.79 -2.07 1.52
N GLU A 253 11.36 -1.34 0.57
CA GLU A 253 11.78 -1.84 -0.73
C GLU A 253 13.28 -1.64 -0.87
N TRP A 254 13.96 -2.62 -1.45
CA TRP A 254 15.38 -2.50 -1.76
C TRP A 254 15.53 -2.22 -3.24
N ASN A 255 16.11 -1.07 -3.56
CA ASN A 255 16.45 -0.71 -4.92
C ASN A 255 17.89 -0.25 -4.98
N VAL A 256 18.61 -0.69 -6.00
CA VAL A 256 19.95 -0.21 -6.29
C VAL A 256 19.87 0.70 -7.50
N LYS A 257 20.39 1.91 -7.37
CA LYS A 257 20.76 2.78 -8.48
C LYS A 257 22.15 2.38 -8.94
N LEU A 258 22.25 1.98 -10.19
CA LEU A 258 23.47 1.69 -10.91
C LEU A 258 23.76 2.85 -11.86
N THR A 259 25.04 3.16 -12.05
CA THR A 259 25.45 4.22 -12.98
C THR A 259 26.48 3.70 -13.97
N THR A 260 26.52 4.29 -15.15
CA THR A 260 27.49 3.90 -16.19
C THR A 260 28.93 4.19 -15.75
N LYS A 261 29.15 5.24 -14.97
CA LYS A 261 30.49 5.63 -14.51
C LYS A 261 31.08 4.69 -13.46
N ASP A 262 30.22 3.95 -12.78
CA ASP A 262 30.59 3.00 -11.73
C ASP A 262 30.53 1.55 -12.23
N MET A 263 29.49 1.21 -13.00
CA MET A 263 29.13 -0.18 -13.35
C MET A 263 28.82 -0.35 -14.85
N LEU A 264 29.67 0.18 -15.74
CA LEU A 264 29.50 0.16 -17.20
C LEU A 264 29.10 -1.22 -17.77
N PRO A 265 29.81 -2.33 -17.48
CA PRO A 265 29.45 -3.64 -18.04
C PRO A 265 28.06 -4.11 -17.60
N THR A 266 27.64 -3.76 -16.38
CA THR A 266 26.33 -4.12 -15.84
C THR A 266 25.23 -3.34 -16.54
N ILE A 267 25.41 -2.03 -16.76
CA ILE A 267 24.46 -1.21 -17.52
C ILE A 267 24.33 -1.75 -18.95
N GLN A 268 25.43 -2.02 -19.65
CA GLN A 268 25.40 -2.59 -21.01
C GLN A 268 24.65 -3.93 -21.07
N LYS A 269 24.85 -4.81 -20.08
CA LYS A 269 24.11 -6.06 -19.97
C LYS A 269 22.62 -5.83 -19.75
N MET A 270 22.24 -4.85 -18.93
CA MET A 270 20.83 -4.48 -18.71
C MET A 270 20.19 -3.95 -20.00
N GLU A 271 20.90 -3.12 -20.76
CA GLU A 271 20.44 -2.59 -22.06
C GLU A 271 20.19 -3.73 -23.05
N ALA A 272 21.18 -4.60 -23.24
CA ALA A 272 21.06 -5.76 -24.13
C ALA A 272 19.92 -6.70 -23.69
N THR A 273 19.73 -6.89 -22.39
CA THR A 273 18.64 -7.72 -21.86
C THR A 273 17.27 -7.08 -22.11
N PHE A 274 17.15 -5.77 -21.89
CA PHE A 274 15.93 -5.03 -22.20
C PHE A 274 15.60 -5.13 -23.69
N ASP A 275 16.58 -4.89 -24.57
CA ASP A 275 16.37 -4.98 -26.02
C ASP A 275 16.04 -6.40 -26.50
N SER A 276 16.60 -7.42 -25.86
CA SER A 276 16.20 -8.81 -26.10
C SER A 276 14.72 -9.04 -25.79
N TYR A 277 14.24 -8.60 -24.62
CA TYR A 277 12.81 -8.68 -24.29
C TYR A 277 11.96 -7.81 -25.19
N TRP A 278 12.42 -6.59 -25.49
CA TRP A 278 11.74 -5.65 -26.36
C TRP A 278 11.45 -6.31 -27.70
N ASN A 279 12.44 -6.96 -28.31
CA ASN A 279 12.32 -7.54 -29.64
C ASN A 279 11.75 -8.98 -29.68
N THR A 280 11.42 -9.58 -28.53
CA THR A 280 10.87 -10.93 -28.47
C THR A 280 9.36 -10.92 -28.77
N ALA A 281 8.88 -11.91 -29.54
CA ALA A 281 7.47 -12.03 -29.93
C ALA A 281 6.49 -12.25 -28.77
N SER A 282 6.97 -12.62 -27.57
CA SER A 282 6.16 -12.78 -26.36
C SER A 282 5.71 -11.45 -25.75
N PHE A 283 6.29 -10.33 -26.20
CA PHE A 283 5.93 -8.97 -25.82
C PHE A 283 5.33 -8.24 -27.02
N GLU A 284 4.01 -8.15 -27.04
CA GLU A 284 3.26 -7.60 -28.16
C GLU A 284 3.07 -6.09 -28.02
N VAL A 285 3.11 -5.36 -29.13
CA VAL A 285 2.86 -3.90 -29.14
C VAL A 285 1.43 -3.60 -28.70
N TYR A 286 1.28 -2.64 -27.80
CA TYR A 286 0.00 -2.22 -27.26
C TYR A 286 -0.52 -0.96 -27.98
N GLU A 287 -1.50 -1.15 -28.86
CA GLU A 287 -2.12 -0.09 -29.65
C GLU A 287 -3.55 0.24 -29.17
N GLY A 288 -4.17 1.27 -29.76
CA GLY A 288 -5.51 1.76 -29.34
C GLY A 288 -6.65 0.72 -29.43
N GLY A 289 -6.49 -0.35 -30.20
CA GLY A 289 -7.44 -1.47 -30.29
C GLY A 289 -7.22 -2.58 -29.26
N CYS A 290 -6.09 -2.58 -28.55
CA CYS A 290 -5.70 -3.66 -27.65
C CYS A 290 -6.37 -3.57 -26.26
N ARG A 291 -7.13 -2.51 -25.98
CA ARG A 291 -7.74 -2.26 -24.67
C ARG A 291 -8.65 -3.39 -24.19
N GLU A 292 -9.59 -3.84 -25.02
CA GLU A 292 -10.50 -4.92 -24.66
C GLU A 292 -9.76 -6.25 -24.44
N ARG A 293 -8.69 -6.49 -25.20
CA ARG A 293 -7.83 -7.66 -25.04
C ARG A 293 -7.08 -7.61 -23.71
N LEU A 294 -6.56 -6.43 -23.34
CA LEU A 294 -5.92 -6.22 -22.06
C LEU A 294 -6.89 -6.37 -20.90
N GLU A 295 -8.08 -5.76 -20.98
CA GLU A 295 -9.16 -5.94 -19.99
C GLU A 295 -9.55 -7.41 -19.83
N ARG A 296 -9.69 -8.15 -20.95
CA ARG A 296 -9.98 -9.59 -20.93
C ARG A 296 -8.85 -10.40 -20.33
N ALA A 297 -7.59 -10.17 -20.71
CA ALA A 297 -6.45 -10.89 -20.18
C ALA A 297 -6.24 -10.65 -18.68
N LEU A 298 -6.27 -9.39 -18.24
CA LEU A 298 -6.20 -9.03 -16.83
C LEU A 298 -7.40 -9.58 -16.04
N SER A 299 -8.60 -9.59 -16.63
CA SER A 299 -9.77 -10.20 -16.01
C SER A 299 -9.69 -11.72 -15.97
N ALA A 300 -9.15 -12.40 -16.98
CA ALA A 300 -9.00 -13.85 -16.99
C ALA A 300 -7.96 -14.29 -15.96
N ASN A 301 -6.83 -13.58 -15.89
CA ASN A 301 -5.76 -13.83 -14.93
C ASN A 301 -6.11 -13.31 -13.52
N GLY A 302 -6.98 -12.31 -13.42
CA GLY A 302 -7.56 -11.83 -12.15
C GLY A 302 -8.79 -12.61 -11.68
N LYS A 303 -9.48 -13.34 -12.58
CA LYS A 303 -10.59 -14.27 -12.29
C LYS A 303 -10.14 -15.71 -12.14
N ALA A 304 -8.89 -16.04 -12.47
CA ALA A 304 -8.21 -17.24 -12.01
C ALA A 304 -8.07 -17.16 -10.49
N ASN A 305 -9.19 -17.37 -9.80
CA ASN A 305 -9.31 -17.49 -8.36
C ASN A 305 -8.72 -16.28 -7.57
N PRO A 306 -9.54 -15.45 -6.90
CA PRO A 306 -9.04 -14.48 -5.90
C PRO A 306 -8.47 -15.17 -4.64
N THR A 307 -8.04 -16.43 -4.76
CA THR A 307 -7.24 -17.20 -3.82
C THR A 307 -5.75 -17.22 -4.18
N SER A 308 -5.34 -16.59 -5.31
CA SER A 308 -3.93 -16.29 -5.60
C SER A 308 -3.53 -14.82 -5.31
N GLU A 309 -4.27 -14.14 -4.41
CA GLU A 309 -3.76 -12.96 -3.71
C GLU A 309 -2.49 -13.38 -2.95
N MET A 310 -1.31 -13.14 -3.54
CA MET A 310 0.02 -13.33 -2.94
C MET A 310 0.20 -14.72 -2.30
N GLN A 311 1.15 -15.50 -2.80
CA GLN A 311 1.97 -16.22 -1.82
C GLN A 311 2.59 -15.14 -0.93
N PHE A 312 1.94 -14.86 0.20
CA PHE A 312 2.48 -14.06 1.29
C PHE A 312 3.63 -14.89 1.84
N VAL A 313 4.81 -14.73 1.24
CA VAL A 313 6.10 -15.26 1.75
C VAL A 313 6.55 -14.47 2.99
N PHE A 314 5.78 -13.46 3.42
CA PHE A 314 6.03 -12.73 4.65
C PHE A 314 5.11 -13.20 5.79
N ASP A 315 5.73 -13.62 6.89
CA ASP A 315 5.03 -13.94 8.13
C ASP A 315 4.45 -12.66 8.72
N ILE A 316 3.12 -12.52 8.67
CA ILE A 316 2.44 -11.42 9.34
C ILE A 316 2.48 -11.71 10.85
N GLN A 317 3.13 -10.82 11.60
CA GLN A 317 3.21 -10.85 13.06
C GLN A 317 2.38 -9.74 13.67
N PRO A 318 1.76 -9.97 14.84
CA PRO A 318 1.06 -8.91 15.57
C PRO A 318 2.07 -7.86 16.07
N TYR A 319 1.69 -6.58 16.02
CA TYR A 319 2.46 -5.52 16.69
C TYR A 319 2.47 -5.70 18.21
N PRO A 320 3.43 -5.11 18.96
CA PRO A 320 3.50 -5.26 20.42
C PRO A 320 2.20 -4.93 21.16
N TYR A 321 1.48 -3.87 20.74
CA TYR A 321 0.19 -3.52 21.35
C TYR A 321 -0.94 -4.51 21.00
N GLN A 322 -0.88 -5.14 19.83
CA GLN A 322 -1.84 -6.18 19.44
C GLN A 322 -1.54 -7.46 20.22
N GLN A 323 -0.26 -7.77 20.41
CA GLN A 323 0.22 -8.87 21.22
C GLN A 323 -0.30 -8.78 22.66
N GLU A 324 -0.23 -7.59 23.29
CA GLU A 324 -0.79 -7.35 24.62
C GLU A 324 -2.30 -7.61 24.69
N ILE A 325 -3.05 -7.17 23.67
CA ILE A 325 -4.50 -7.42 23.59
C ILE A 325 -4.79 -8.93 23.49
N LEU A 326 -4.03 -9.66 22.66
CA LEU A 326 -4.19 -11.10 22.48
C LEU A 326 -3.88 -11.86 23.78
N ASP A 327 -2.85 -11.45 24.51
CA ASP A 327 -2.46 -12.09 25.77
C ASP A 327 -3.51 -11.87 26.86
N ARG A 328 -4.10 -10.67 26.94
CA ARG A 328 -5.25 -10.40 27.83
C ARG A 328 -6.47 -11.24 27.45
N LEU A 329 -6.82 -11.33 26.16
CA LEU A 329 -7.93 -12.15 25.69
C LEU A 329 -7.75 -13.63 26.04
N GLN A 330 -6.53 -14.14 25.94
CA GLN A 330 -6.19 -15.50 26.32
C GLN A 330 -6.33 -15.71 27.84
N ALA A 331 -5.80 -14.80 28.66
CA ALA A 331 -5.91 -14.86 30.11
C ALA A 331 -7.37 -14.83 30.59
N GLU A 332 -8.23 -14.00 29.99
CA GLU A 332 -9.66 -13.98 30.31
C GLU A 332 -10.34 -15.33 30.05
N ARG A 333 -9.93 -16.06 29.01
CA ARG A 333 -10.51 -17.38 28.67
C ARG A 333 -9.94 -18.51 29.53
N GLU A 334 -8.62 -18.57 29.68
CA GLU A 334 -7.92 -19.69 30.33
C GLU A 334 -7.95 -19.58 31.86
N VAL A 335 -7.78 -18.37 32.42
CA VAL A 335 -7.70 -18.17 33.87
C VAL A 335 -9.07 -17.88 34.47
N ARG A 336 -9.89 -17.06 33.79
CA ARG A 336 -11.18 -16.58 34.33
C ARG A 336 -12.41 -17.28 33.74
N GLY A 337 -12.25 -18.04 32.65
CA GLY A 337 -13.36 -18.73 31.99
C GLY A 337 -14.32 -17.77 31.26
N TYR A 338 -13.90 -16.56 30.91
CA TYR A 338 -14.72 -15.57 30.21
C TYR A 338 -14.50 -15.61 28.70
N TYR A 339 -15.52 -16.08 27.98
CA TYR A 339 -15.49 -16.27 26.52
C TYR A 339 -16.21 -15.17 25.73
N ARG A 340 -16.81 -14.18 26.41
CA ARG A 340 -17.54 -13.08 25.80
C ARG A 340 -16.82 -11.77 26.07
N ASN A 341 -15.91 -11.41 25.16
CA ASN A 341 -15.00 -10.28 25.34
C ASN A 341 -15.28 -9.17 24.31
N LEU A 342 -15.16 -7.91 24.73
CA LEU A 342 -15.27 -6.73 23.86
C LEU A 342 -13.91 -6.04 23.78
N VAL A 343 -13.35 -5.93 22.57
CA VAL A 343 -12.11 -5.19 22.32
C VAL A 343 -12.46 -3.84 21.69
N VAL A 344 -12.03 -2.76 22.32
CA VAL A 344 -12.17 -1.39 21.81
C VAL A 344 -10.83 -0.95 21.25
N ALA A 345 -10.78 -0.62 19.95
CA ALA A 345 -9.56 -0.15 19.30
C ALA A 345 -9.85 1.00 18.31
N ALA A 346 -8.96 1.99 18.27
CA ALA A 346 -9.05 3.13 17.35
C ALA A 346 -9.05 2.68 15.87
N THR A 347 -9.52 3.53 14.97
CA THR A 347 -9.42 3.29 13.51
C THR A 347 -7.95 3.21 13.09
N GLY A 348 -7.60 2.29 12.18
CA GLY A 348 -6.22 2.11 11.72
C GLY A 348 -5.35 1.16 12.57
N THR A 349 -5.77 0.74 13.77
CA THR A 349 -4.97 -0.14 14.65
C THR A 349 -5.07 -1.64 14.32
N GLY A 350 -5.62 -1.99 13.17
CA GLY A 350 -5.69 -3.38 12.72
C GLY A 350 -6.71 -4.25 13.46
N LYS A 351 -7.90 -3.73 13.83
CA LYS A 351 -9.00 -4.50 14.45
C LYS A 351 -9.24 -5.88 13.84
N THR A 352 -9.27 -5.93 12.51
CA THR A 352 -9.44 -7.18 11.75
C THR A 352 -8.27 -8.14 11.94
N LEU A 353 -7.02 -7.64 11.94
CA LEU A 353 -5.83 -8.46 12.18
C LEU A 353 -5.82 -9.03 13.61
N ILE A 354 -6.21 -8.22 14.60
CA ILE A 354 -6.36 -8.69 16.00
C ILE A 354 -7.33 -9.88 16.04
N SER A 355 -8.50 -9.78 15.39
CA SER A 355 -9.46 -10.89 15.36
C SER A 355 -8.95 -12.14 14.62
N ALA A 356 -8.17 -11.96 13.56
CA ALA A 356 -7.58 -13.08 12.81
C ALA A 356 -6.48 -13.79 13.61
N PHE A 357 -5.62 -13.03 14.31
CA PHE A 357 -4.59 -13.58 15.17
C PHE A 357 -5.16 -14.30 16.39
N ASP A 358 -6.21 -13.73 17.00
CA ASP A 358 -6.93 -14.35 18.10
C ASP A 358 -7.53 -15.70 17.67
N TYR A 359 -8.20 -15.74 16.53
CA TYR A 359 -8.73 -16.98 15.98
C TYR A 359 -7.64 -18.00 15.64
N ARG A 360 -6.50 -17.56 15.07
CA ARG A 360 -5.34 -18.43 14.80
C ARG A 360 -4.83 -19.07 16.09
N ARG A 361 -4.71 -18.31 17.19
CA ARG A 361 -4.32 -18.85 18.51
C ARG A 361 -5.36 -19.83 19.02
N PHE A 362 -6.63 -19.45 18.94
CA PHE A 362 -7.73 -20.30 19.38
C PHE A 362 -7.74 -21.65 18.66
N CYS A 363 -7.46 -21.68 17.35
CA CYS A 363 -7.33 -22.93 16.58
C CYS A 363 -6.23 -23.86 17.12
N LYS A 364 -5.11 -23.33 17.64
CA LYS A 364 -4.01 -24.15 18.16
C LYS A 364 -4.41 -25.00 19.37
N ALA A 365 -5.46 -24.61 20.09
CA ALA A 365 -5.99 -25.36 21.23
C ALA A 365 -6.86 -26.56 20.81
N PHE A 366 -7.16 -26.73 19.51
CA PHE A 366 -7.95 -27.83 18.98
C PHE A 366 -7.07 -28.75 18.13
N SER A 367 -6.94 -30.02 18.53
CA SER A 367 -6.09 -31.04 17.90
C SER A 367 -6.74 -31.76 16.70
N GLY A 368 -7.83 -31.20 16.16
CA GLY A 368 -8.62 -31.80 15.08
C GLY A 368 -9.10 -30.77 14.05
N SER A 369 -10.43 -30.63 13.91
CA SER A 369 -11.04 -29.67 12.98
C SER A 369 -10.96 -28.23 13.51
N LYS A 370 -10.76 -27.27 12.61
CA LYS A 370 -10.81 -25.83 12.94
C LYS A 370 -12.18 -25.49 13.56
N PRO A 371 -12.23 -24.69 14.64
CA PRO A 371 -13.49 -24.30 15.28
C PRO A 371 -14.31 -23.40 14.36
N ARG A 372 -15.64 -23.52 14.42
CA ARG A 372 -16.54 -22.71 13.59
C ARG A 372 -16.35 -21.21 13.83
N LEU A 373 -16.37 -20.43 12.76
CA LEU A 373 -16.23 -18.98 12.79
C LEU A 373 -17.44 -18.30 12.12
N LEU A 374 -18.01 -17.31 12.79
CA LEU A 374 -18.98 -16.39 12.21
C LEU A 374 -18.44 -14.96 12.31
N PHE A 375 -18.14 -14.35 11.17
CA PHE A 375 -17.63 -12.99 11.08
C PHE A 375 -18.70 -12.07 10.46
N VAL A 376 -19.11 -11.03 11.18
CA VAL A 376 -20.27 -10.20 10.83
C VAL A 376 -19.85 -8.74 10.67
N VAL A 377 -20.09 -8.15 9.50
CA VAL A 377 -19.92 -6.70 9.27
C VAL A 377 -20.99 -6.10 8.36
N HIS A 378 -21.15 -4.78 8.38
CA HIS A 378 -22.26 -4.07 7.73
C HIS A 378 -22.02 -3.70 6.24
N ARG A 379 -20.82 -3.93 5.70
CA ARG A 379 -20.45 -3.62 4.32
C ARG A 379 -19.75 -4.80 3.66
N GLU A 380 -20.10 -5.05 2.40
CA GLU A 380 -19.49 -6.09 1.58
C GLU A 380 -17.98 -5.88 1.39
N GLU A 381 -17.53 -4.64 1.19
CA GLU A 381 -16.11 -4.35 0.98
C GLU A 381 -15.28 -4.68 2.23
N ILE A 382 -15.79 -4.31 3.42
CA ILE A 382 -15.14 -4.63 4.70
C ILE A 382 -15.11 -6.16 4.89
N LEU A 383 -16.18 -6.85 4.52
CA LEU A 383 -16.28 -8.30 4.65
C LEU A 383 -15.23 -9.03 3.79
N LYS A 384 -15.04 -8.57 2.55
CA LYS A 384 -14.01 -9.11 1.63
C LYS A 384 -12.60 -8.86 2.19
N GLN A 385 -12.32 -7.63 2.63
CA GLN A 385 -11.02 -7.27 3.25
C GLN A 385 -10.76 -8.09 4.51
N SER A 386 -11.77 -8.29 5.36
CA SER A 386 -11.66 -9.10 6.56
C SER A 386 -11.36 -10.56 6.23
N ARG A 387 -12.01 -11.14 5.22
CA ARG A 387 -11.69 -12.50 4.77
C ARG A 387 -10.24 -12.61 4.30
N SER A 388 -9.75 -11.68 3.47
CA SER A 388 -8.36 -11.69 3.00
C SER A 388 -7.36 -11.59 4.18
N ALA A 389 -7.65 -10.76 5.18
CA ALA A 389 -6.81 -10.69 6.39
C ALA A 389 -6.75 -12.02 7.15
N PHE A 390 -7.87 -12.72 7.30
CA PHE A 390 -7.90 -14.06 7.92
C PHE A 390 -7.10 -15.08 7.11
N ARG A 391 -7.24 -15.09 5.78
CA ARG A 391 -6.49 -16.00 4.89
C ARG A 391 -4.98 -15.78 5.01
N ALA A 392 -4.54 -14.52 5.04
CA ALA A 392 -3.13 -14.17 5.18
C ALA A 392 -2.56 -14.59 6.54
N VAL A 393 -3.28 -14.33 7.64
CA VAL A 393 -2.83 -14.69 9.00
C VAL A 393 -2.82 -16.21 9.23
N LEU A 394 -3.81 -16.93 8.69
CA LEU A 394 -3.95 -18.38 8.83
C LEU A 394 -3.14 -19.17 7.81
N LYS A 395 -2.53 -18.51 6.81
CA LYS A 395 -1.86 -19.14 5.67
C LYS A 395 -2.75 -20.17 4.96
N ASP A 396 -4.04 -19.86 4.84
CA ASP A 396 -5.04 -20.74 4.23
C ASP A 396 -5.85 -19.94 3.21
N PRO A 397 -5.55 -20.06 1.90
CA PRO A 397 -6.23 -19.30 0.87
C PRO A 397 -7.70 -19.71 0.70
N ASN A 398 -8.10 -20.90 1.15
CA ASN A 398 -9.46 -21.40 1.05
C ASN A 398 -10.31 -21.06 2.28
N PHE A 399 -9.74 -20.37 3.28
CA PHE A 399 -10.43 -20.05 4.51
C PHE A 399 -11.56 -19.02 4.30
N GLY A 400 -12.75 -19.32 4.82
CA GLY A 400 -13.88 -18.40 4.88
C GLY A 400 -14.75 -18.35 3.61
N GLU A 401 -16.05 -18.53 3.80
CA GLU A 401 -17.10 -18.43 2.79
C GLU A 401 -17.86 -17.10 2.93
N LEU A 402 -18.16 -16.46 1.81
CA LEU A 402 -18.91 -15.19 1.81
C LEU A 402 -20.40 -15.43 1.66
N PHE A 403 -21.18 -14.74 2.48
CA PHE A 403 -22.63 -14.62 2.31
C PHE A 403 -23.04 -13.14 2.28
N VAL A 404 -22.95 -12.56 1.09
CA VAL A 404 -23.26 -11.15 0.83
C VAL A 404 -23.50 -10.94 -0.66
N GLY A 405 -24.45 -10.08 -1.03
CA GLY A 405 -24.75 -9.79 -2.44
C GLY A 405 -25.15 -11.06 -3.20
N SER A 406 -24.41 -11.38 -4.26
CA SER A 406 -24.58 -12.59 -5.08
C SER A 406 -23.84 -13.83 -4.55
N PHE A 407 -22.97 -13.69 -3.56
CA PHE A 407 -22.19 -14.79 -2.99
C PHE A 407 -23.06 -15.63 -2.04
N LYS A 408 -23.15 -16.93 -2.30
CA LYS A 408 -23.80 -17.91 -1.43
C LYS A 408 -22.75 -18.93 -0.94
N PRO A 409 -22.70 -19.21 0.37
CA PRO A 409 -21.70 -20.11 0.92
C PRO A 409 -22.03 -21.57 0.59
N SER A 410 -21.02 -22.39 0.27
CA SER A 410 -21.18 -23.84 0.15
C SER A 410 -21.06 -24.56 1.49
N SER A 411 -20.42 -23.92 2.48
CA SER A 411 -20.23 -24.42 3.84
C SER A 411 -20.50 -23.34 4.88
N LEU A 412 -21.02 -23.75 6.05
CA LEU A 412 -21.33 -22.88 7.19
C LEU A 412 -20.30 -22.99 8.33
N GLU A 413 -19.14 -23.59 8.07
CA GLU A 413 -18.10 -23.77 9.09
C GLU A 413 -17.34 -22.46 9.37
N HIS A 414 -16.97 -21.71 8.33
CA HIS A 414 -16.27 -20.42 8.45
C HIS A 414 -17.01 -19.37 7.63
N LEU A 415 -18.00 -18.72 8.21
CA LEU A 415 -18.92 -17.84 7.50
C LEU A 415 -18.59 -16.37 7.72
N PHE A 416 -18.42 -15.64 6.63
CA PHE A 416 -18.32 -14.18 6.60
C PHE A 416 -19.63 -13.64 6.01
N ILE A 417 -20.44 -12.96 6.83
CA ILE A 417 -21.78 -12.50 6.45
C ILE A 417 -21.94 -10.99 6.65
N SER A 418 -22.72 -10.37 5.76
CA SER A 418 -23.24 -9.02 5.99
C SER A 418 -24.70 -9.02 6.38
N VAL A 419 -25.04 -8.28 7.44
CA VAL A 419 -26.44 -8.08 7.83
C VAL A 419 -27.08 -7.06 6.89
N PRO A 420 -28.24 -7.35 6.28
CA PRO A 420 -28.87 -6.43 5.33
C PRO A 420 -29.16 -5.05 5.98
N LYS A 421 -28.88 -3.97 5.23
CA LYS A 421 -29.05 -2.57 5.63
C LYS A 421 -30.49 -2.15 5.94
N ASN A 422 -31.48 -2.99 5.65
CA ASN A 422 -32.89 -2.64 5.73
C ASN A 422 -33.61 -3.45 6.81
N VAL A 423 -33.42 -3.07 8.07
CA VAL A 423 -34.56 -3.13 8.99
C VAL A 423 -35.45 -1.93 8.62
N ARG A 424 -36.30 -2.10 7.59
CA ARG A 424 -37.26 -1.07 7.14
C ARG A 424 -38.37 -0.80 8.18
N GLU A 425 -38.38 -1.55 9.27
CA GLU A 425 -39.43 -1.52 10.27
C GLU A 425 -39.01 -0.58 11.42
N GLY A 426 -39.76 0.51 11.60
CA GLY A 426 -39.60 1.40 12.76
C GLY A 426 -39.95 0.73 14.10
N VAL A 427 -40.58 -0.44 14.06
CA VAL A 427 -40.82 -1.31 15.21
C VAL A 427 -40.60 -2.76 14.82
N LYS A 428 -39.80 -3.50 15.59
CA LYS A 428 -39.59 -4.94 15.41
C LYS A 428 -40.14 -5.74 16.58
N TRP A 429 -40.96 -6.75 16.29
CA TRP A 429 -41.33 -7.78 17.26
C TRP A 429 -40.36 -8.96 17.18
N LEU A 430 -39.79 -9.35 18.32
CA LEU A 430 -38.90 -10.50 18.46
C LEU A 430 -39.64 -11.58 19.28
N PRO A 431 -40.32 -12.53 18.63
CA PRO A 431 -41.19 -13.50 19.31
C PRO A 431 -40.42 -14.36 20.33
N ASP A 432 -39.24 -14.87 19.95
CA ASP A 432 -38.41 -15.75 20.80
C ASP A 432 -37.90 -15.07 22.07
N LYS A 433 -37.88 -13.72 22.08
CA LYS A 433 -37.44 -12.91 23.22
C LYS A 433 -38.59 -12.22 23.92
N GLN A 434 -39.81 -12.31 23.40
CA GLN A 434 -40.97 -11.55 23.85
C GLN A 434 -40.67 -10.03 23.94
N VAL A 435 -39.94 -9.47 22.97
CA VAL A 435 -39.50 -8.05 23.02
C VAL A 435 -39.98 -7.28 21.79
N ASN A 436 -40.58 -6.12 22.01
CA ASN A 436 -40.80 -5.11 20.98
C ASN A 436 -39.66 -4.09 21.02
N VAL A 437 -38.99 -3.88 19.89
CA VAL A 437 -37.90 -2.91 19.73
C VAL A 437 -38.41 -1.74 18.91
N PHE A 438 -38.40 -0.53 19.47
CA PHE A 438 -38.89 0.68 18.82
C PHE A 438 -37.70 1.52 18.35
N PHE A 439 -37.63 1.82 17.05
CA PHE A 439 -36.61 2.66 16.44
C PHE A 439 -37.19 4.03 16.10
N ILE A 440 -36.92 5.00 16.96
CA ILE A 440 -37.56 6.32 16.98
C ILE A 440 -36.59 7.40 16.49
N THR A 441 -37.04 8.24 15.56
CA THR A 441 -36.29 9.42 15.08
C THR A 441 -37.09 10.67 15.48
N LEU A 442 -36.52 11.54 16.32
CA LEU A 442 -37.24 12.66 16.93
C LEU A 442 -37.51 13.81 15.95
N ASN A 443 -36.46 14.28 15.24
CA ASN A 443 -36.57 15.34 14.26
C ASN A 443 -36.68 14.72 12.86
N LYS A 444 -37.88 14.81 12.28
CA LYS A 444 -38.19 14.37 10.91
C LYS A 444 -38.17 15.61 10.03
N ALA A 445 -37.26 15.68 9.06
CA ALA A 445 -37.26 16.72 8.04
C ALA A 445 -38.25 16.34 6.92
N ASP A 446 -39.05 17.30 6.42
CA ASP A 446 -40.11 17.07 5.42
C ASP A 446 -39.62 16.38 4.13
N LYS A 447 -38.34 16.53 3.78
CA LYS A 447 -37.75 15.92 2.57
C LYS A 447 -37.51 14.41 2.68
N ASP A 448 -37.54 13.83 3.89
CA ASP A 448 -37.15 12.44 4.15
C ASP A 448 -38.32 11.49 4.50
N TYR A 449 -39.53 12.02 4.64
CA TYR A 449 -40.70 11.29 5.15
C TYR A 449 -41.97 11.61 4.33
N SER A 450 -42.86 10.62 4.21
CA SER A 450 -44.21 10.81 3.67
C SER A 450 -45.08 11.50 4.73
N PRO A 451 -46.12 12.29 4.38
CA PRO A 451 -47.10 12.81 5.33
C PRO A 451 -47.69 11.73 6.25
N THR A 452 -47.76 10.49 5.78
CA THR A 452 -48.27 9.33 6.53
C THR A 452 -47.28 8.71 7.53
N THR A 453 -46.00 9.13 7.55
CA THR A 453 -44.95 8.59 8.45
C THR A 453 -44.35 9.63 9.40
N MET A 454 -44.91 10.84 9.44
CA MET A 454 -44.58 11.89 10.42
C MET A 454 -45.24 11.64 11.79
N TYR A 455 -44.84 10.56 12.46
CA TYR A 455 -45.29 10.28 13.83
C TYR A 455 -44.78 11.35 14.82
N ASN A 456 -45.59 11.72 15.80
CA ASN A 456 -45.24 12.72 16.80
C ASN A 456 -44.57 12.07 18.02
N ASP A 457 -43.23 11.96 17.99
CA ASP A 457 -42.45 11.25 19.02
C ASP A 457 -41.62 12.26 19.83
N TYR A 458 -41.78 12.30 21.16
CA TYR A 458 -41.08 13.28 22.01
C TYR A 458 -40.96 12.85 23.47
N SER A 459 -39.91 13.30 24.15
CA SER A 459 -39.79 13.21 25.61
C SER A 459 -40.81 14.15 26.28
N ILE A 460 -41.61 13.64 27.21
CA ILE A 460 -42.51 14.46 28.04
C ILE A 460 -41.73 15.04 29.22
N ASN A 461 -40.91 14.22 29.88
CA ASN A 461 -39.99 14.58 30.96
C ASN A 461 -38.87 13.53 31.08
N GLU A 462 -38.13 13.51 32.19
CA GLU A 462 -37.01 12.59 32.43
C GLU A 462 -37.37 11.10 32.41
N SER A 463 -38.63 10.72 32.65
CA SER A 463 -39.04 9.30 32.67
C SER A 463 -40.19 8.98 31.72
N LEU A 464 -40.91 9.97 31.19
CA LEU A 464 -42.05 9.78 30.31
C LEU A 464 -41.71 10.12 28.85
N PHE A 465 -42.10 9.23 27.94
CA PHE A 465 -41.89 9.36 26.51
C PHE A 465 -43.19 9.16 25.74
N HIS A 466 -43.53 10.10 24.86
CA HIS A 466 -44.65 10.00 23.94
C HIS A 466 -44.20 9.32 22.64
N TRP A 467 -44.88 8.26 22.24
CA TRP A 467 -44.65 7.55 20.99
C TRP A 467 -45.97 7.32 20.25
N GLN A 468 -46.00 7.59 18.95
CA GLN A 468 -47.16 7.29 18.11
C GLN A 468 -46.92 6.03 17.27
N SER A 469 -47.91 5.13 17.28
CA SER A 469 -47.84 3.87 16.54
C SER A 469 -47.95 4.07 15.02
N GLN A 470 -47.69 2.99 14.26
CA GLN A 470 -47.95 3.01 12.82
C GLN A 470 -49.43 3.33 12.54
N SER A 471 -49.70 4.06 11.45
CA SER A 471 -51.03 4.61 11.12
C SER A 471 -52.18 3.59 11.15
N THR A 472 -51.91 2.31 10.90
CA THR A 472 -52.90 1.23 10.88
C THR A 472 -53.04 0.47 12.19
N THR A 473 -52.13 0.66 13.16
CA THR A 473 -52.11 -0.07 14.43
C THR A 473 -53.20 0.47 15.36
N SER A 474 -54.29 -0.27 15.54
CA SER A 474 -55.36 0.03 16.52
C SER A 474 -55.08 -0.51 17.91
N ASP A 475 -55.67 0.14 18.91
CA ASP A 475 -55.76 -0.33 20.30
C ASP A 475 -56.42 -1.70 20.43
N THR A 476 -57.36 -2.02 19.54
CA THR A 476 -58.04 -3.32 19.45
C THR A 476 -57.27 -4.40 18.68
N ALA A 477 -56.27 -4.03 17.88
CA ALA A 477 -55.49 -4.99 17.10
C ALA A 477 -54.56 -5.81 18.00
N SER A 478 -54.18 -7.01 17.54
CA SER A 478 -53.27 -7.91 18.28
C SER A 478 -51.95 -7.23 18.70
N THR A 479 -51.41 -6.37 17.83
CA THR A 479 -50.21 -5.55 18.10
C THR A 479 -50.48 -4.46 19.16
N GLY A 480 -51.58 -3.71 19.06
CA GLY A 480 -51.93 -2.69 20.05
C GLY A 480 -52.21 -3.29 21.43
N GLN A 481 -52.97 -4.39 21.46
CA GLN A 481 -53.21 -5.17 22.69
C GLN A 481 -51.92 -5.76 23.28
N ARG A 482 -50.91 -6.08 22.45
CA ARG A 482 -49.58 -6.48 22.94
C ARG A 482 -48.85 -5.32 23.60
N TYR A 483 -48.95 -4.10 23.08
CA TYR A 483 -48.36 -2.92 23.71
C TYR A 483 -49.04 -2.56 25.03
N ILE A 484 -50.38 -2.53 25.06
CA ILE A 484 -51.18 -2.19 26.25
C ILE A 484 -50.92 -3.19 27.37
N ASN A 485 -51.00 -4.49 27.06
CA ASN A 485 -50.93 -5.55 28.06
C ASN A 485 -49.52 -6.16 28.16
N HIS A 486 -48.47 -5.43 27.79
CA HIS A 486 -47.15 -6.01 27.60
C HIS A 486 -46.62 -6.69 28.88
N ARG A 487 -46.83 -6.08 30.06
CA ARG A 487 -46.44 -6.63 31.36
C ARG A 487 -47.16 -7.94 31.69
N GLN A 488 -48.49 -7.97 31.53
CA GLN A 488 -49.30 -9.17 31.78
C GLN A 488 -48.90 -10.31 30.85
N ARG A 489 -48.51 -9.99 29.62
CA ARG A 489 -48.04 -10.95 28.61
C ARG A 489 -46.56 -11.34 28.75
N GLY A 490 -45.87 -10.84 29.78
CA GLY A 490 -44.43 -11.09 29.99
C GLY A 490 -43.53 -10.49 28.91
N SER A 491 -44.06 -9.61 28.07
CA SER A 491 -43.34 -8.98 26.97
C SER A 491 -42.76 -7.63 27.35
N LYS A 492 -41.59 -7.30 26.78
CA LYS A 492 -40.87 -6.05 27.05
C LYS A 492 -40.95 -5.11 25.86
N VAL A 493 -40.82 -3.81 26.13
CA VAL A 493 -40.72 -2.76 25.12
C VAL A 493 -39.41 -2.02 25.37
N VAL A 494 -38.58 -1.86 24.32
CA VAL A 494 -37.27 -1.21 24.40
C VAL A 494 -37.21 -0.09 23.37
N LEU A 495 -36.81 1.11 23.80
CA LEU A 495 -36.76 2.30 22.96
C LEU A 495 -35.32 2.59 22.52
N PHE A 496 -35.14 2.72 21.21
CA PHE A 496 -33.91 3.19 20.57
C PHE A 496 -34.20 4.52 19.88
N VAL A 497 -33.55 5.59 20.32
CA VAL A 497 -33.85 6.96 19.88
C VAL A 497 -32.63 7.59 19.22
N ARG A 498 -32.87 8.37 18.16
CA ARG A 498 -31.89 9.29 17.56
C ARG A 498 -32.54 10.62 17.23
N GLU A 499 -31.74 11.67 17.16
CA GLU A 499 -32.25 13.02 16.87
C GLU A 499 -32.61 13.18 15.40
N PHE A 500 -31.71 12.84 14.47
CA PHE A 500 -31.91 12.95 13.02
C PHE A 500 -31.67 11.60 12.33
N LYS A 501 -32.09 11.46 11.07
CA LYS A 501 -31.81 10.25 10.26
C LYS A 501 -30.35 10.20 9.80
N GLN A 502 -29.79 11.36 9.51
CA GLN A 502 -28.40 11.57 9.13
C GLN A 502 -27.77 12.67 9.99
N ASP A 503 -26.48 12.56 10.24
CA ASP A 503 -25.61 13.60 10.78
C ASP A 503 -24.55 13.99 9.72
N GLY A 504 -23.63 14.90 10.05
CA GLY A 504 -22.58 15.36 9.12
C GLY A 504 -21.61 14.27 8.64
N ILE A 505 -21.71 13.04 9.14
CA ILE A 505 -20.80 11.91 8.86
C ILE A 505 -21.55 10.72 8.23
N GLY A 506 -22.89 10.71 8.26
CA GLY A 506 -23.71 9.67 7.62
C GLY A 506 -25.00 9.38 8.38
N ALA A 507 -25.40 8.11 8.46
CA ALA A 507 -26.60 7.72 9.21
C ALA A 507 -26.36 7.87 10.73
N ALA A 508 -27.19 8.67 11.39
CA ALA A 508 -27.01 8.94 12.82
C ALA A 508 -27.30 7.68 13.66
N PRO A 509 -26.48 7.40 14.70
CA PRO A 509 -26.63 6.22 15.54
C PRO A 509 -27.85 6.34 16.47
N TYR A 510 -28.46 5.20 16.79
CA TYR A 510 -29.48 5.11 17.83
C TYR A 510 -28.84 4.98 19.22
N THR A 511 -29.43 5.64 20.21
CA THR A 511 -29.16 5.42 21.64
C THR A 511 -30.27 4.58 22.24
N CYS A 512 -29.92 3.47 22.90
CA CYS A 512 -30.88 2.69 23.68
C CYS A 512 -31.26 3.47 24.95
N LEU A 513 -32.53 3.80 25.12
CA LEU A 513 -33.05 4.42 26.35
C LEU A 513 -33.44 3.38 27.41
N GLY A 514 -33.42 2.10 27.06
CA GLY A 514 -33.78 1.00 27.96
C GLY A 514 -35.23 0.56 27.80
N THR A 515 -35.69 -0.21 28.80
CA THR A 515 -37.05 -0.75 28.84
C THR A 515 -38.07 0.30 29.26
N ALA A 516 -39.29 0.16 28.74
CA ALA A 516 -40.38 1.05 29.06
C ALA A 516 -41.69 0.30 29.35
N ALA A 517 -42.51 0.93 30.18
CA ALA A 517 -43.78 0.44 30.65
C ALA A 517 -44.95 1.28 30.10
N TYR A 518 -46.00 0.60 29.65
CA TYR A 518 -47.20 1.27 29.18
C TYR A 518 -47.86 2.06 30.33
N VAL A 519 -48.22 3.32 30.09
CA VAL A 519 -48.94 4.18 31.04
C VAL A 519 -50.38 4.39 30.60
N LYS A 520 -50.55 5.00 29.41
CA LYS A 520 -51.85 5.32 28.81
C LYS A 520 -51.70 5.48 27.30
N HIS A 521 -52.83 5.48 26.59
CA HIS A 521 -52.87 5.91 25.20
C HIS A 521 -54.11 6.76 24.91
N THR A 522 -54.09 7.50 23.81
CA THR A 522 -55.25 8.15 23.19
C THR A 522 -55.26 7.87 21.69
N GLY A 523 -56.45 7.86 21.10
CA GLY A 523 -56.63 7.48 19.70
C GLY A 523 -56.44 5.98 19.47
N SER A 524 -56.90 5.51 18.31
CA SER A 524 -56.81 4.09 17.93
C SER A 524 -55.91 3.93 16.71
N LYS A 525 -56.19 4.60 15.59
CA LYS A 525 -55.40 4.50 14.34
C LYS A 525 -54.84 5.86 13.92
N PRO A 526 -53.59 6.22 14.26
CA PRO A 526 -52.66 5.50 15.16
C PRO A 526 -52.98 5.71 16.65
N MET A 527 -52.36 4.88 17.49
CA MET A 527 -52.36 5.03 18.95
C MET A 527 -51.26 6.02 19.36
N ASN A 528 -51.58 6.95 20.25
CA ASN A 528 -50.63 7.86 20.90
C ASN A 528 -50.34 7.33 22.29
N ILE A 529 -49.22 6.64 22.49
CA ILE A 529 -48.89 5.92 23.71
C ILE A 529 -47.90 6.73 24.55
N THR A 530 -48.20 6.88 25.84
CA THR A 530 -47.25 7.35 26.85
C THR A 530 -46.56 6.15 27.49
N TRP A 531 -45.24 6.11 27.39
CA TRP A 531 -44.37 5.11 28.00
C TRP A 531 -43.61 5.70 29.18
N HIS A 532 -43.47 4.95 30.26
CA HIS A 532 -42.59 5.25 31.39
C HIS A 532 -41.31 4.42 31.26
N LEU A 533 -40.16 5.06 31.10
CA LEU A 533 -38.86 4.39 31.04
C LEU A 533 -38.36 4.00 32.44
N ASP A 534 -37.72 2.84 32.53
CA ASP A 534 -37.14 2.35 33.79
C ASP A 534 -35.86 3.11 34.18
N GLN A 535 -35.28 3.86 33.24
CA GLN A 535 -34.09 4.69 33.42
C GLN A 535 -34.34 6.10 32.90
N PRO A 536 -33.72 7.13 33.49
CA PRO A 536 -33.93 8.51 33.06
C PRO A 536 -33.42 8.73 31.63
N ILE A 537 -34.19 9.48 30.84
CA ILE A 537 -33.84 9.87 29.49
C ILE A 537 -32.59 10.79 29.56
N PRO A 538 -31.53 10.50 28.78
CA PRO A 538 -30.36 11.38 28.72
C PRO A 538 -30.74 12.81 28.33
N ALA A 539 -30.15 13.80 29.01
CA ALA A 539 -30.47 15.22 28.86
C ALA A 539 -30.50 15.72 27.40
N LYS A 540 -29.64 15.16 26.53
CA LYS A 540 -29.60 15.50 25.09
C LYS A 540 -30.88 15.15 24.32
N TYR A 541 -31.71 14.24 24.83
CA TYR A 541 -33.00 13.86 24.23
C TYR A 541 -34.19 14.46 24.97
N LEU A 542 -33.96 15.21 26.03
CA LEU A 542 -34.98 16.02 26.67
C LEU A 542 -35.21 17.25 25.79
N ARG A 543 -36.27 17.20 24.99
CA ARG A 543 -36.71 18.40 24.29
C ARG A 543 -37.11 19.43 25.35
N LYS A 544 -36.48 20.61 25.36
CA LYS A 544 -36.99 21.77 26.11
C LYS A 544 -38.39 22.06 25.58
N THR A 545 -39.41 21.68 26.34
CA THR A 545 -40.80 22.12 26.17
C THR A 545 -40.81 23.64 26.39
N ASN A 546 -40.52 24.42 25.35
CA ASN A 546 -40.73 25.87 25.30
C ASN A 546 -40.61 26.35 23.85
N LYS A 547 -41.65 26.08 23.05
CA LYS A 547 -42.10 26.85 21.88
C LYS A 547 -43.19 26.04 21.18
N LEU A 548 -44.41 26.17 21.68
CA LEU A 548 -45.70 26.03 20.98
C LEU A 548 -46.83 26.18 22.00
N VAL A 549 -46.83 27.31 22.71
CA VAL A 549 -48.04 27.94 23.26
C VAL A 549 -47.86 29.44 23.00
N VAL A 550 -48.20 29.85 21.79
CA VAL A 550 -48.72 31.19 21.48
C VAL A 550 -49.77 30.95 20.41
N GLY A 551 -51.02 30.83 20.86
CA GLY A 551 -52.17 31.28 20.09
C GLY A 551 -52.42 32.72 20.46
#